data_AF-A0A959V1W4-F1
#
_entry.id   AF-A0A959V1W4-F1
#
_cell.length_a   1.000
_cell.length_b   1.000
_cell.length_c   1.000
_cell.angle_alpha   90.00
_cell.angle_beta   90.00
_cell.angle_gamma   90.00
#
_symmetry.space_group_name_H-M   'P 1'
#
loop_
_entity.id
_entity.type
_entity.pdbx_description
1 polymer ?
#
loop_
_entity_poly.entity_id
_entity_poly.type
_entity_poly.pdbx_seq_one_letter_code
_entity_poly.pdbx_strand_id
1 'polypeptide(L)'
;HDVKAIETGDLHLLDVKALDGDAYRPVKVLASADAFAPVKAIGPDGDIWSVKAIGPGGDHWDVKGVARAGNIIHIKAIGPHGALYGVKAISAAGHVHDVKGISLPEGGTDAKVDGVAISAHVKALPQTGSGQAALIWHVKAIGTDGHFLDLKVRDPDGTLHSVKALYEDGNDQLMDVKAFVNGQRLDVKVLESNDELLPVKAIGADGQVHDIKALMADGTVLDVKAVARDGAILHIKAIAPDGKQLGVKAIGPGGQLRDVKGLKFREGTELTLHGVPVLAHIKALPQVY
;
A
#
# COMPACT_ATOMS: atom_id res chain seq x y z
N HIS A 1 6.41 3.42 -27.30
CA HIS A 1 5.33 3.54 -26.31
C HIS A 1 5.85 4.29 -25.12
N ASP A 2 5.13 5.33 -24.70
CA ASP A 2 5.45 6.05 -23.47
C ASP A 2 5.10 5.19 -22.25
N VAL A 3 5.80 5.39 -21.15
CA VAL A 3 5.40 4.88 -19.83
C VAL A 3 5.08 6.06 -18.94
N LYS A 4 3.87 6.11 -18.40
CA LYS A 4 3.38 7.22 -17.58
C LYS A 4 2.77 6.73 -16.28
N ALA A 5 2.90 7.54 -15.23
CA ALA A 5 2.02 7.42 -14.08
C ALA A 5 0.69 8.09 -14.42
N ILE A 6 -0.42 7.41 -14.14
CA ILE A 6 -1.77 7.87 -14.46
C ILE A 6 -2.34 8.54 -13.22
N GLU A 7 -2.60 9.84 -13.34
CA GLU A 7 -3.15 10.67 -12.28
C GLU A 7 -4.68 10.66 -12.34
N THR A 8 -5.30 9.77 -11.57
CA THR A 8 -6.76 9.65 -11.47
C THR A 8 -7.17 9.45 -10.01
N GLY A 9 -8.00 10.33 -9.46
CA GLY A 9 -8.53 10.20 -8.11
C GLY A 9 -7.47 10.48 -7.03
N ASP A 10 -7.31 9.54 -6.09
CA ASP A 10 -6.42 9.66 -4.93
C ASP A 10 -4.93 9.55 -5.33
N LEU A 11 -4.13 10.54 -4.91
CA LEU A 11 -2.73 10.70 -5.30
C LEU A 11 -1.75 9.85 -4.47
N HIS A 12 -2.21 9.10 -3.47
CA HIS A 12 -1.33 8.26 -2.64
C HIS A 12 -0.64 7.17 -3.47
N LEU A 13 -1.29 6.74 -4.56
CA LEU A 13 -0.79 5.66 -5.36
C LEU A 13 -1.21 5.75 -6.83
N LEU A 14 -0.29 6.22 -7.67
CA LEU A 14 -0.54 6.33 -9.09
C LEU A 14 -0.15 5.04 -9.82
N ASP A 15 -1.02 4.63 -10.75
CA ASP A 15 -0.76 3.49 -11.63
C ASP A 15 0.31 3.84 -12.66
N VAL A 16 1.38 3.03 -12.76
CA VAL A 16 2.36 3.19 -13.83
C VAL A 16 2.01 2.25 -14.98
N LYS A 17 1.76 2.82 -16.16
CA LYS A 17 1.26 2.11 -17.33
C LYS A 17 2.08 2.44 -18.57
N ALA A 18 2.23 1.47 -19.46
CA ALA A 18 2.70 1.73 -20.82
C ALA A 18 1.50 2.10 -21.71
N LEU A 19 1.69 3.09 -22.58
CA LEU A 19 0.66 3.61 -23.47
C LEU A 19 0.72 2.89 -24.82
N ASP A 20 -0.31 2.13 -25.12
CA ASP A 20 -0.45 1.32 -26.33
C ASP A 20 -1.65 1.80 -27.14
N GLY A 21 -1.45 2.83 -27.96
CA GLY A 21 -2.55 3.59 -28.54
C GLY A 21 -3.42 4.20 -27.44
N ASP A 22 -4.71 3.89 -27.46
CA ASP A 22 -5.68 4.31 -26.43
C ASP A 22 -5.76 3.36 -25.23
N ALA A 23 -5.00 2.25 -25.25
CA ALA A 23 -5.01 1.26 -24.18
C ALA A 23 -3.86 1.45 -23.17
N TYR A 24 -4.14 1.15 -21.90
CA TYR A 24 -3.13 1.11 -20.84
C TYR A 24 -2.66 -0.31 -20.58
N ARG A 25 -1.35 -0.54 -20.69
CA ARG A 25 -0.72 -1.82 -20.37
C ARG A 25 -0.08 -1.80 -18.99
N PRO A 26 -0.25 -2.86 -18.17
CA PRO A 26 0.36 -2.91 -16.85
C PRO A 26 1.89 -2.94 -16.93
N VAL A 27 2.54 -2.13 -16.11
CA VAL A 27 3.98 -2.24 -15.84
C VAL A 27 4.18 -2.94 -14.50
N LYS A 28 5.02 -3.98 -14.48
CA LYS A 28 5.22 -4.86 -13.32
C LYS A 28 6.71 -5.14 -13.09
N VAL A 29 7.05 -5.46 -11.86
CA VAL A 29 8.31 -6.15 -11.56
C VAL A 29 8.03 -7.63 -11.75
N LEU A 30 8.75 -8.28 -12.65
CA LEU A 30 8.55 -9.71 -12.93
C LEU A 30 9.14 -10.57 -11.81
N ALA A 31 8.62 -11.77 -11.64
CA ALA A 31 9.28 -12.78 -10.82
C ALA A 31 10.60 -13.19 -11.50
N SER A 32 11.71 -13.14 -10.78
CA SER A 32 13.03 -13.52 -11.30
C SER A 32 13.96 -13.93 -10.15
N ALA A 33 14.89 -14.84 -10.45
CA ALA A 33 16.00 -15.20 -9.59
C ALA A 33 17.26 -14.34 -9.83
N ASP A 34 17.21 -13.44 -10.81
CA ASP A 34 18.32 -12.55 -11.14
C ASP A 34 18.62 -11.59 -9.98
N ALA A 35 19.88 -11.12 -9.91
CA ALA A 35 20.29 -10.11 -8.95
C ALA A 35 19.43 -8.84 -9.03
N PHE A 36 19.02 -8.44 -10.24
CA PHE A 36 18.11 -7.32 -10.48
C PHE A 36 16.85 -7.76 -11.21
N ALA A 37 15.71 -7.60 -10.56
CA ALA A 37 14.42 -8.04 -11.07
C ALA A 37 13.99 -7.21 -12.31
N PRO A 38 13.53 -7.85 -13.41
CA PRO A 38 13.07 -7.13 -14.60
C PRO A 38 11.85 -6.25 -14.31
N VAL A 39 11.87 -5.00 -14.76
CA VAL A 39 10.67 -4.16 -14.85
C VAL A 39 10.21 -4.11 -16.30
N LYS A 40 9.00 -4.59 -16.56
CA LYS A 40 8.47 -4.81 -17.91
C LYS A 40 7.01 -4.39 -18.01
N ALA A 41 6.60 -4.01 -19.21
CA ALA A 41 5.18 -3.91 -19.54
C ALA A 41 4.68 -5.26 -20.06
N ILE A 42 3.42 -5.59 -19.77
CA ILE A 42 2.80 -6.84 -20.21
C ILE A 42 1.74 -6.47 -21.26
N GLY A 43 1.88 -7.02 -22.46
CA GLY A 43 0.96 -6.86 -23.58
C GLY A 43 -0.34 -7.65 -23.40
N PRO A 44 -1.30 -7.49 -24.32
CA PRO A 44 -2.64 -8.09 -24.21
C PRO A 44 -2.62 -9.61 -24.07
N ASP A 45 -1.67 -10.27 -24.72
CA ASP A 45 -1.57 -11.73 -24.76
C ASP A 45 -0.45 -12.27 -23.85
N GLY A 46 0.00 -11.46 -22.88
CA GLY A 46 1.09 -11.81 -21.97
C GLY A 46 2.49 -11.53 -22.53
N ASP A 47 2.58 -10.90 -23.71
CA ASP A 47 3.86 -10.50 -24.31
C ASP A 47 4.66 -9.57 -23.38
N ILE A 48 5.97 -9.78 -23.31
CA ILE A 48 6.85 -9.01 -22.43
C ILE A 48 7.52 -7.89 -23.20
N TRP A 49 7.16 -6.64 -22.90
CA TRP A 49 7.76 -5.47 -23.51
C TRP A 49 8.80 -4.83 -22.58
N SER A 50 9.92 -4.44 -23.18
CA SER A 50 10.99 -3.79 -22.43
C SER A 50 10.61 -2.37 -22.03
N VAL A 51 10.70 -2.08 -20.73
CA VAL A 51 10.69 -0.72 -20.21
C VAL A 51 12.14 -0.24 -20.14
N LYS A 52 12.41 0.90 -20.76
CA LYS A 52 13.74 1.50 -20.86
C LYS A 52 13.68 2.96 -20.44
N ALA A 53 14.74 3.43 -19.79
CA ALA A 53 14.97 4.86 -19.63
C ALA A 53 15.82 5.34 -20.81
N ILE A 54 15.58 6.56 -21.27
CA ILE A 54 16.36 7.18 -22.35
C ILE A 54 17.38 8.10 -21.70
N GLY A 55 18.66 7.77 -21.87
CA GLY A 55 19.77 8.57 -21.38
C GLY A 55 19.95 9.87 -22.18
N PRO A 56 20.76 10.82 -21.70
CA PRO A 56 20.97 12.11 -22.38
C PRO A 56 21.49 12.00 -23.82
N GLY A 57 22.24 10.94 -24.13
CA GLY A 57 22.75 10.65 -25.48
C GLY A 57 21.78 9.86 -26.37
N GLY A 58 20.56 9.57 -25.90
CA GLY A 58 19.60 8.71 -26.59
C GLY A 58 19.78 7.22 -26.31
N ASP A 59 20.73 6.82 -25.48
CA ASP A 59 20.96 5.42 -25.09
C ASP A 59 19.78 4.85 -24.29
N HIS A 60 19.48 3.57 -24.51
CA HIS A 60 18.38 2.90 -23.82
C HIS A 60 18.87 2.09 -22.63
N TRP A 61 18.65 2.61 -21.43
CA TRP A 61 19.06 2.01 -20.17
C TRP A 61 18.01 1.03 -19.64
N ASP A 62 18.47 -0.08 -19.08
CA ASP A 62 17.61 -1.04 -18.41
C ASP A 62 16.95 -0.43 -17.18
N VAL A 63 15.65 -0.70 -17.00
CA VAL A 63 14.93 -0.38 -15.77
C VAL A 63 14.69 -1.66 -14.98
N LYS A 64 15.15 -1.69 -13.73
CA LYS A 64 15.15 -2.89 -12.89
C LYS A 64 14.78 -2.60 -11.43
N GLY A 65 14.25 -3.60 -10.74
CA GLY A 65 14.20 -3.64 -9.28
C GLY A 65 15.57 -4.03 -8.73
N VAL A 66 16.20 -3.16 -7.93
CA VAL A 66 17.61 -3.33 -7.53
C VAL A 66 17.82 -3.58 -6.03
N ALA A 67 16.82 -3.31 -5.21
CA ALA A 67 16.87 -3.48 -3.76
C ALA A 67 15.46 -3.57 -3.19
N ARG A 68 15.32 -4.20 -2.02
CA ARG A 68 14.05 -4.34 -1.29
C ARG A 68 14.15 -3.72 0.10
N ALA A 69 13.10 -3.04 0.52
CA ALA A 69 12.90 -2.46 1.84
C ALA A 69 11.46 -2.76 2.28
N GLY A 70 11.27 -3.80 3.09
CA GLY A 70 9.95 -4.31 3.45
C GLY A 70 9.06 -4.62 2.23
N ASN A 71 7.96 -3.87 2.09
CA ASN A 71 6.98 -4.01 1.00
C ASN A 71 7.39 -3.26 -0.29
N ILE A 72 8.50 -2.54 -0.28
CA ILE A 72 8.95 -1.69 -1.39
C ILE A 72 10.14 -2.33 -2.10
N ILE A 73 10.11 -2.30 -3.43
CA ILE A 73 11.24 -2.60 -4.30
C ILE A 73 11.69 -1.28 -4.95
N HIS A 74 12.95 -0.92 -4.75
CA HIS A 74 13.54 0.24 -5.41
C HIS A 74 13.75 -0.05 -6.89
N ILE A 75 13.12 0.77 -7.75
CA ILE A 75 13.29 0.72 -9.19
C ILE A 75 14.31 1.78 -9.61
N LYS A 76 15.29 1.36 -10.41
CA LYS A 76 16.35 2.22 -10.94
C LYS A 76 16.53 1.98 -12.43
N ALA A 77 16.93 3.03 -13.14
CA ALA A 77 17.52 2.90 -14.45
C ALA A 77 19.03 2.65 -14.30
N ILE A 78 19.57 1.72 -15.06
CA ILE A 78 20.99 1.31 -15.02
C ILE A 78 21.69 1.90 -16.23
N GLY A 79 22.43 2.99 -16.00
CA GLY A 79 23.20 3.69 -17.02
C GLY A 79 24.62 3.14 -17.19
N PRO A 80 25.49 3.90 -17.88
CA PRO A 80 26.86 3.50 -18.15
C PRO A 80 27.61 3.10 -16.88
N HIS A 81 28.46 2.08 -16.97
CA HIS A 81 29.25 1.55 -15.87
C HIS A 81 28.43 1.09 -14.64
N GLY A 82 27.13 0.79 -14.81
CA GLY A 82 26.26 0.34 -13.73
C GLY A 82 25.72 1.45 -12.83
N ALA A 83 25.86 2.72 -13.22
CA ALA A 83 25.32 3.85 -12.47
C ALA A 83 23.80 3.73 -12.31
N LEU A 84 23.31 3.89 -11.06
CA LEU A 84 21.89 3.73 -10.72
C LEU A 84 21.18 5.07 -10.61
N TYR A 85 20.24 5.31 -11.53
CA TYR A 85 19.43 6.52 -11.56
C TYR A 85 18.03 6.26 -10.99
N GLY A 86 17.52 7.20 -10.20
CA GLY A 86 16.15 7.14 -9.69
C GLY A 86 15.14 7.28 -10.83
N VAL A 87 14.11 6.43 -10.83
CA VAL A 87 12.95 6.59 -11.73
C VAL A 87 11.88 7.41 -11.00
N LYS A 88 11.45 8.51 -11.61
CA LYS A 88 10.46 9.43 -11.06
C LYS A 88 9.27 9.57 -12.01
N ALA A 89 8.09 9.76 -11.45
CA ALA A 89 6.95 10.30 -12.17
C ALA A 89 6.78 11.77 -11.76
N ILE A 90 6.59 12.65 -12.74
CA ILE A 90 6.49 14.09 -12.52
C ILE A 90 5.16 14.53 -13.12
N SER A 91 4.27 15.08 -12.29
CA SER A 91 2.98 15.59 -12.77
C SER A 91 3.15 16.91 -13.53
N ALA A 92 2.10 17.32 -14.26
CA ALA A 92 2.09 18.60 -14.97
C ALA A 92 2.26 19.81 -14.02
N ALA A 93 1.82 19.68 -12.77
CA ALA A 93 2.01 20.68 -11.71
C ALA A 93 3.41 20.63 -11.05
N GLY A 94 4.28 19.69 -11.48
CA GLY A 94 5.64 19.56 -10.97
C GLY A 94 5.76 18.68 -9.72
N HIS A 95 4.71 17.98 -9.30
CA HIS A 95 4.79 17.06 -8.16
C HIS A 95 5.61 15.83 -8.53
N VAL A 96 6.65 15.57 -7.76
CA VAL A 96 7.56 14.44 -7.98
C VAL A 96 7.11 13.25 -7.15
N HIS A 97 6.99 12.09 -7.80
CA HIS A 97 6.70 10.81 -7.18
C HIS A 97 7.85 9.84 -7.45
N ASP A 98 8.14 9.01 -6.47
CA ASP A 98 9.06 7.90 -6.61
C ASP A 98 8.36 6.72 -7.29
N VAL A 99 8.93 6.20 -8.38
CA VAL A 99 8.44 4.96 -9.00
C VAL A 99 9.09 3.78 -8.31
N LYS A 100 8.27 2.89 -7.75
CA LYS A 100 8.70 1.72 -6.97
C LYS A 100 7.88 0.49 -7.33
N GLY A 101 8.42 -0.69 -7.02
CA GLY A 101 7.64 -1.91 -6.94
C GLY A 101 7.00 -2.02 -5.56
N ILE A 102 5.73 -2.42 -5.51
CA ILE A 102 5.00 -2.75 -4.29
C ILE A 102 4.77 -4.26 -4.27
N SER A 103 5.41 -4.92 -3.31
CA SER A 103 5.28 -6.35 -3.05
C SER A 103 4.56 -6.54 -1.73
N LEU A 104 3.38 -7.15 -1.78
CA LEU A 104 2.57 -7.44 -0.59
C LEU A 104 2.77 -8.92 -0.20
N PRO A 105 3.28 -9.21 1.00
CA PRO A 105 3.89 -10.50 1.33
C PRO A 105 2.90 -11.67 1.46
N GLU A 106 1.60 -11.40 1.68
CA GLU A 106 0.63 -12.46 2.04
C GLU A 106 -0.15 -13.04 0.85
N GLY A 107 0.12 -12.57 -0.37
CA GLY A 107 -0.60 -12.96 -1.59
C GLY A 107 0.17 -13.89 -2.54
N GLY A 108 1.30 -14.44 -2.09
CA GLY A 108 2.08 -15.47 -2.78
C GLY A 108 2.96 -14.94 -3.93
N THR A 109 4.09 -15.63 -4.11
CA THR A 109 5.02 -15.53 -5.25
C THR A 109 4.39 -15.91 -6.61
N ASP A 110 3.11 -16.28 -6.61
CA ASP A 110 2.36 -16.82 -7.75
C ASP A 110 1.44 -15.78 -8.39
N ALA A 111 1.58 -14.50 -8.02
CA ALA A 111 0.85 -13.41 -8.64
C ALA A 111 1.10 -13.41 -10.16
N LYS A 112 0.02 -13.50 -10.95
CA LYS A 112 0.09 -13.42 -12.41
C LYS A 112 -0.74 -12.25 -12.94
N VAL A 113 -0.25 -11.64 -14.01
CA VAL A 113 -0.96 -10.65 -14.82
C VAL A 113 -0.87 -11.12 -16.26
N ASP A 114 -2.01 -11.39 -16.88
CA ASP A 114 -2.09 -11.93 -18.24
C ASP A 114 -1.19 -13.15 -18.45
N GLY A 115 -1.21 -14.08 -17.48
CA GLY A 115 -0.39 -15.30 -17.48
C GLY A 115 1.07 -15.14 -17.03
N VAL A 116 1.57 -13.90 -16.92
CA VAL A 116 2.96 -13.59 -16.57
C VAL A 116 3.14 -13.51 -15.05
N ALA A 117 4.10 -14.26 -14.50
CA ALA A 117 4.43 -14.19 -13.07
C ALA A 117 5.13 -12.88 -12.68
N ILE A 118 4.64 -12.24 -11.63
CA ILE A 118 5.14 -10.96 -11.13
C ILE A 118 5.53 -11.05 -9.66
N SER A 119 6.53 -10.26 -9.26
CA SER A 119 6.97 -10.12 -7.87
C SER A 119 6.42 -8.85 -7.20
N ALA A 120 6.05 -7.83 -7.99
CA ALA A 120 5.49 -6.58 -7.48
C ALA A 120 4.70 -5.78 -8.53
N HIS A 121 3.75 -4.98 -8.04
CA HIS A 121 3.04 -3.96 -8.82
C HIS A 121 3.92 -2.72 -8.94
N VAL A 122 4.06 -2.11 -10.12
CA VAL A 122 4.79 -0.84 -10.24
C VAL A 122 3.85 0.34 -10.06
N LYS A 123 4.17 1.22 -9.12
CA LYS A 123 3.36 2.38 -8.74
C LYS A 123 4.23 3.61 -8.51
N ALA A 124 3.64 4.78 -8.68
CA ALA A 124 4.25 6.05 -8.28
C ALA A 124 3.70 6.46 -6.90
N LEU A 125 4.61 6.77 -5.98
CA LEU A 125 4.34 7.08 -4.57
C LEU A 125 4.90 8.47 -4.22
N PRO A 126 4.25 9.23 -3.32
CA PRO A 126 4.80 10.47 -2.79
C PRO A 126 6.20 10.27 -2.19
N GLN A 127 7.05 11.28 -2.30
CA GLN A 127 8.40 11.20 -1.73
C GLN A 127 8.36 11.26 -0.20
N THR A 128 9.26 10.54 0.43
CA THR A 128 9.51 10.60 1.87
C THR A 128 10.91 11.13 2.16
N GLY A 129 11.04 11.88 3.25
CA GLY A 129 12.35 12.27 3.78
C GLY A 129 13.01 11.08 4.48
N SER A 130 14.33 10.95 4.35
CA SER A 130 15.08 9.84 4.94
C SER A 130 15.12 9.90 6.47
N GLY A 131 14.70 8.81 7.14
CA GLY A 131 15.31 8.37 8.40
C GLY A 131 14.36 7.93 9.52
N GLN A 132 14.59 6.73 10.05
CA GLN A 132 15.17 6.44 11.38
C GLN A 132 15.35 4.92 11.56
N ALA A 133 15.65 4.41 12.76
CA ALA A 133 15.61 2.97 13.08
C ALA A 133 14.15 2.48 13.21
N ALA A 134 13.92 1.18 13.40
CA ALA A 134 12.56 0.64 13.50
C ALA A 134 11.72 1.36 14.59
N LEU A 135 10.54 1.85 14.22
CA LEU A 135 9.68 2.63 15.11
C LEU A 135 8.23 2.14 15.03
N ILE A 136 7.57 2.05 16.19
CA ILE A 136 6.15 1.71 16.31
C ILE A 136 5.37 3.02 16.34
N TRP A 137 4.50 3.23 15.35
CA TRP A 137 3.65 4.41 15.23
C TRP A 137 2.27 4.14 15.80
N HIS A 138 1.69 5.12 16.50
CA HIS A 138 0.31 5.01 16.98
C HIS A 138 -0.65 5.07 15.81
N VAL A 139 -1.68 4.23 15.79
CA VAL A 139 -2.80 4.38 14.85
C VAL A 139 -4.00 4.93 15.60
N LYS A 140 -4.53 6.05 15.13
CA LYS A 140 -5.62 6.79 15.78
C LYS A 140 -6.63 7.31 14.76
N ALA A 141 -7.90 7.39 15.14
CA ALA A 141 -8.87 8.19 14.41
C ALA A 141 -8.81 9.63 14.92
N ILE A 142 -9.09 10.58 14.04
CA ILE A 142 -9.04 12.01 14.35
C ILE A 142 -10.47 12.55 14.31
N GLY A 143 -10.95 12.96 15.48
CA GLY A 143 -12.22 13.65 15.67
C GLY A 143 -12.25 14.98 14.92
N THR A 144 -13.45 15.44 14.56
CA THR A 144 -13.64 16.74 13.88
C THR A 144 -13.26 17.93 14.75
N ASP A 145 -13.16 17.72 16.06
CA ASP A 145 -12.69 18.63 17.10
C ASP A 145 -11.17 18.56 17.35
N GLY A 146 -10.45 17.72 16.60
CA GLY A 146 -9.01 17.52 16.74
C GLY A 146 -8.61 16.52 17.83
N HIS A 147 -9.56 15.89 18.54
CA HIS A 147 -9.23 14.85 19.51
C HIS A 147 -8.82 13.55 18.81
N PHE A 148 -7.88 12.82 19.42
CA PHE A 148 -7.43 11.54 18.90
C PHE A 148 -8.11 10.38 19.62
N LEU A 149 -8.68 9.47 18.84
CA LEU A 149 -9.32 8.25 19.31
C LEU A 149 -8.40 7.05 19.08
N ASP A 150 -8.17 6.26 20.13
CA ASP A 150 -7.33 5.08 20.04
C ASP A 150 -8.00 3.99 19.18
N LEU A 151 -7.28 3.44 18.19
CA LEU A 151 -7.71 2.22 17.53
C LEU A 151 -7.20 1.00 18.29
N LYS A 152 -8.14 0.13 18.67
CA LYS A 152 -7.87 -1.09 19.42
C LYS A 152 -8.53 -2.27 18.73
N VAL A 153 -7.89 -3.43 18.86
CA VAL A 153 -8.60 -4.69 18.75
C VAL A 153 -9.35 -4.94 20.04
N ARG A 154 -10.62 -5.36 19.94
CA ARG A 154 -11.40 -5.82 21.09
C ARG A 154 -11.58 -7.33 20.95
N ASP A 155 -10.97 -8.06 21.87
CA ASP A 155 -11.12 -9.51 21.93
C ASP A 155 -12.47 -9.91 22.52
N PRO A 156 -12.92 -11.17 22.35
CA PRO A 156 -14.23 -11.63 22.84
C PRO A 156 -14.43 -11.47 24.36
N ASP A 157 -13.35 -11.46 25.14
CA ASP A 157 -13.35 -11.22 26.59
C ASP A 157 -13.48 -9.72 26.95
N GLY A 158 -13.44 -8.83 25.96
CA GLY A 158 -13.47 -7.38 26.12
C GLY A 158 -12.10 -6.74 26.34
N THR A 159 -11.01 -7.51 26.34
CA THR A 159 -9.65 -6.99 26.42
C THR A 159 -9.32 -6.14 25.19
N LEU A 160 -8.62 -5.02 25.42
CA LEU A 160 -8.24 -4.08 24.38
C LEU A 160 -6.76 -4.21 24.03
N HIS A 161 -6.50 -4.48 22.76
CA HIS A 161 -5.18 -4.69 22.20
C HIS A 161 -4.80 -3.57 21.24
N SER A 162 -3.50 -3.25 21.15
CA SER A 162 -3.07 -2.08 20.37
C SER A 162 -3.00 -2.35 18.87
N VAL A 163 -3.44 -1.39 18.06
CA VAL A 163 -3.18 -1.36 16.60
C VAL A 163 -2.08 -0.33 16.33
N LYS A 164 -1.06 -0.71 15.57
CA LYS A 164 0.12 0.14 15.29
C LYS A 164 0.53 0.05 13.83
N ALA A 165 1.18 1.11 13.35
CA ALA A 165 1.89 1.06 12.08
C ALA A 165 3.38 0.83 12.33
N LEU A 166 4.00 0.00 11.50
CA LEU A 166 5.38 -0.47 11.67
C LEU A 166 6.27 0.21 10.65
N TYR A 167 7.20 1.03 11.16
CA TYR A 167 8.30 1.54 10.37
C TYR A 167 9.44 0.53 10.52
N GLU A 168 9.63 -0.30 9.51
CA GLU A 168 10.63 -1.39 9.50
C GLU A 168 11.40 -1.33 8.18
N ASP A 169 12.67 -1.75 8.19
CA ASP A 169 13.55 -1.81 7.01
C ASP A 169 13.67 -0.51 6.21
N GLY A 170 13.52 0.65 6.86
CA GLY A 170 13.55 1.95 6.21
C GLY A 170 12.32 2.26 5.35
N ASN A 171 11.28 1.43 5.39
CA ASN A 171 10.05 1.61 4.63
C ASN A 171 9.10 2.59 5.35
N ASP A 172 9.18 3.86 4.97
CA ASP A 172 8.21 4.89 5.34
C ASP A 172 7.10 5.10 4.30
N GLN A 173 7.28 4.66 3.05
CA GLN A 173 6.30 4.92 2.00
C GLN A 173 5.08 3.98 2.08
N LEU A 174 5.23 2.80 2.68
CA LEU A 174 4.20 1.76 2.70
C LEU A 174 4.29 0.90 3.97
N MET A 175 3.96 1.50 5.10
CA MET A 175 4.11 0.88 6.42
C MET A 175 2.99 -0.14 6.68
N ASP A 176 3.37 -1.29 7.25
CA ASP A 176 2.41 -2.30 7.71
C ASP A 176 1.59 -1.78 8.88
N VAL A 177 0.29 -2.07 8.89
CA VAL A 177 -0.56 -1.86 10.07
C VAL A 177 -0.87 -3.23 10.65
N LYS A 178 -0.52 -3.43 11.92
CA LYS A 178 -0.67 -4.71 12.63
C LYS A 178 -1.37 -4.48 13.96
N ALA A 179 -2.14 -5.47 14.40
CA ALA A 179 -2.68 -5.53 15.75
C ALA A 179 -1.77 -6.38 16.65
N PHE A 180 -1.64 -6.01 17.92
CA PHE A 180 -0.78 -6.69 18.90
C PHE A 180 -1.64 -7.38 19.94
N VAL A 181 -2.05 -8.61 19.64
CA VAL A 181 -2.99 -9.41 20.43
C VAL A 181 -2.21 -10.55 21.09
N ASN A 182 -2.25 -10.63 22.43
CA ASN A 182 -1.61 -11.71 23.19
C ASN A 182 -0.14 -12.00 22.82
N GLY A 183 0.63 -10.93 22.58
CA GLY A 183 2.05 -11.01 22.18
C GLY A 183 2.30 -11.33 20.71
N GLN A 184 1.25 -11.58 19.92
CA GLN A 184 1.32 -11.84 18.49
C GLN A 184 1.01 -10.59 17.67
N ARG A 185 1.61 -10.51 16.46
CA ARG A 185 1.30 -9.47 15.47
C ARG A 185 0.28 -10.04 14.48
N LEU A 186 -0.94 -9.56 14.54
CA LEU A 186 -2.03 -9.96 13.66
C LEU A 186 -2.15 -9.03 12.47
N ASP A 187 -2.63 -9.59 11.37
CA ASP A 187 -2.79 -8.90 10.10
C ASP A 187 -4.06 -8.06 10.06
N VAL A 188 -3.93 -6.76 9.77
CA VAL A 188 -5.08 -5.86 9.68
C VAL A 188 -5.48 -5.70 8.21
N LYS A 189 -6.72 -6.08 7.87
CA LYS A 189 -7.21 -6.17 6.50
C LYS A 189 -8.61 -5.61 6.34
N VAL A 190 -8.97 -5.28 5.11
CA VAL A 190 -10.38 -5.15 4.70
C VAL A 190 -10.84 -6.52 4.24
N LEU A 191 -11.92 -7.04 4.84
CA LEU A 191 -12.46 -8.35 4.43
C LEU A 191 -13.48 -8.19 3.30
N GLU A 192 -13.68 -9.25 2.54
CA GLU A 192 -14.83 -9.32 1.63
C GLU A 192 -16.13 -9.31 2.43
N SER A 193 -17.11 -8.53 1.97
CA SER A 193 -18.44 -8.45 2.55
C SER A 193 -19.44 -7.94 1.51
N ASN A 194 -20.71 -8.24 1.74
CA ASN A 194 -21.83 -7.66 1.00
C ASN A 194 -22.39 -6.40 1.68
N ASP A 195 -21.80 -5.98 2.81
CA ASP A 195 -22.17 -4.75 3.51
C ASP A 195 -21.82 -3.51 2.68
N GLU A 196 -22.60 -2.45 2.85
CA GLU A 196 -22.31 -1.13 2.25
C GLU A 196 -20.94 -0.60 2.69
N LEU A 197 -20.63 -0.72 3.99
CA LEU A 197 -19.34 -0.35 4.56
C LEU A 197 -18.54 -1.60 4.91
N LEU A 198 -17.40 -1.75 4.23
CA LEU A 198 -16.61 -2.96 4.30
C LEU A 198 -15.87 -3.08 5.64
N PRO A 199 -15.83 -4.29 6.24
CA PRO A 199 -15.24 -4.51 7.55
C PRO A 199 -13.71 -4.40 7.54
N VAL A 200 -13.17 -3.64 8.49
CA VAL A 200 -11.73 -3.62 8.80
C VAL A 200 -11.50 -4.44 10.06
N LYS A 201 -10.69 -5.49 9.95
CA LYS A 201 -10.52 -6.50 11.02
C LYS A 201 -9.05 -6.91 11.15
N ALA A 202 -8.70 -7.43 12.32
CA ALA A 202 -7.46 -8.17 12.50
C ALA A 202 -7.70 -9.68 12.30
N ILE A 203 -6.74 -10.39 11.70
CA ILE A 203 -6.84 -11.82 11.41
C ILE A 203 -5.72 -12.55 12.16
N GLY A 204 -6.11 -13.51 12.99
CA GLY A 204 -5.27 -14.46 13.70
C GLY A 204 -4.65 -15.51 12.77
N ALA A 205 -3.54 -16.11 13.18
CA ALA A 205 -2.89 -17.19 12.42
C ALA A 205 -3.76 -18.46 12.31
N ASP A 206 -4.74 -18.60 13.21
CA ASP A 206 -5.77 -19.63 13.24
C ASP A 206 -7.02 -19.28 12.40
N GLY A 207 -7.03 -18.11 11.74
CA GLY A 207 -8.17 -17.60 11.00
C GLY A 207 -9.21 -16.88 11.85
N GLN A 208 -8.99 -16.73 13.17
CA GLN A 208 -9.88 -15.96 14.02
C GLN A 208 -9.90 -14.49 13.57
N VAL A 209 -11.09 -13.91 13.46
CA VAL A 209 -11.28 -12.51 13.06
C VAL A 209 -11.62 -11.69 14.31
N HIS A 210 -10.87 -10.61 14.50
CA HIS A 210 -11.03 -9.70 15.63
C HIS A 210 -11.49 -8.31 15.18
N ASP A 211 -12.39 -7.73 15.97
CA ASP A 211 -12.93 -6.40 15.72
C ASP A 211 -11.89 -5.32 15.98
N ILE A 212 -11.74 -4.40 15.02
CA ILE A 212 -11.01 -3.16 15.22
C ILE A 212 -12.01 -2.04 15.45
N LYS A 213 -11.87 -1.35 16.58
CA LYS A 213 -12.73 -0.26 17.01
C LYS A 213 -11.91 0.99 17.34
N ALA A 214 -12.49 2.16 17.15
CA ALA A 214 -11.96 3.41 17.71
C ALA A 214 -12.69 3.74 19.02
N LEU A 215 -11.94 4.19 20.03
CA LEU A 215 -12.47 4.44 21.37
C LEU A 215 -12.42 5.93 21.71
N MET A 216 -13.56 6.45 22.15
CA MET A 216 -13.68 7.78 22.74
C MET A 216 -13.33 7.80 24.22
N ALA A 217 -12.99 8.98 24.73
CA ALA A 217 -12.62 9.18 26.12
C ALA A 217 -13.77 8.86 27.11
N ASP A 218 -15.02 9.00 26.66
CA ASP A 218 -16.22 8.66 27.42
C ASP A 218 -16.60 7.17 27.37
N GLY A 219 -15.80 6.34 26.69
CA GLY A 219 -16.04 4.90 26.51
C GLY A 219 -16.88 4.55 25.29
N THR A 220 -17.35 5.53 24.51
CA THR A 220 -18.07 5.26 23.26
C THR A 220 -17.16 4.53 22.26
N VAL A 221 -17.71 3.48 21.63
CA VAL A 221 -17.00 2.61 20.71
C VAL A 221 -17.50 2.84 19.29
N LEU A 222 -16.58 3.13 18.38
CA LEU A 222 -16.86 3.36 16.97
C LEU A 222 -16.38 2.21 16.11
N ASP A 223 -17.17 1.88 15.09
CA ASP A 223 -16.77 0.97 14.04
C ASP A 223 -15.70 1.60 13.15
N VAL A 224 -14.71 0.79 12.75
CA VAL A 224 -13.72 1.16 11.73
C VAL A 224 -14.03 0.40 10.45
N LYS A 225 -14.23 1.13 9.35
CA LYS A 225 -14.72 0.60 8.09
C LYS A 225 -13.96 1.18 6.90
N ALA A 226 -13.97 0.46 5.78
CA ALA A 226 -13.66 1.03 4.48
C ALA A 226 -14.96 1.59 3.86
N VAL A 227 -14.94 2.87 3.48
CA VAL A 227 -16.16 3.63 3.16
C VAL A 227 -16.27 4.11 1.72
N ALA A 228 -15.16 4.14 0.99
CA ALA A 228 -15.08 4.60 -0.38
C ALA A 228 -13.86 3.98 -1.06
N ARG A 229 -13.88 3.92 -2.39
CA ARG A 229 -12.78 3.40 -3.19
C ARG A 229 -12.45 4.35 -4.33
N ASP A 230 -11.18 4.74 -4.40
CA ASP A 230 -10.60 5.54 -5.47
C ASP A 230 -9.46 4.73 -6.10
N GLY A 231 -9.74 4.10 -7.25
CA GLY A 231 -8.80 3.21 -7.93
C GLY A 231 -8.36 2.03 -7.06
N ALA A 232 -7.09 2.03 -6.67
CA ALA A 232 -6.49 1.01 -5.80
C ALA A 232 -6.62 1.32 -4.29
N ILE A 233 -7.08 2.52 -3.93
CA ILE A 233 -7.16 3.00 -2.55
C ILE A 233 -8.58 2.82 -2.01
N LEU A 234 -8.69 2.31 -0.79
CA LEU A 234 -9.91 2.34 0.01
C LEU A 234 -9.72 3.30 1.18
N HIS A 235 -10.71 4.16 1.42
CA HIS A 235 -10.69 5.13 2.51
C HIS A 235 -11.11 4.46 3.80
N ILE A 236 -10.23 4.48 4.80
CA ILE A 236 -10.50 3.90 6.11
C ILE A 236 -10.94 5.00 7.07
N LYS A 237 -12.10 4.79 7.69
CA LYS A 237 -12.73 5.76 8.59
C LYS A 237 -13.24 5.08 9.84
N ALA A 238 -13.21 5.79 10.96
CA ALA A 238 -14.06 5.47 12.09
C ALA A 238 -15.43 6.15 11.92
N ILE A 239 -16.51 5.44 12.21
CA ILE A 239 -17.88 5.91 11.97
C ILE A 239 -18.51 6.29 13.32
N ALA A 240 -18.77 7.59 13.50
CA ALA A 240 -19.44 8.11 14.69
C ALA A 240 -20.95 7.73 14.70
N PRO A 241 -21.63 7.76 15.86
CA PRO A 241 -23.05 7.38 15.96
C PRO A 241 -23.98 8.27 15.11
N ASP A 242 -23.58 9.51 14.86
CA ASP A 242 -24.28 10.46 13.98
C ASP A 242 -23.95 10.29 12.49
N GLY A 243 -23.19 9.24 12.13
CA GLY A 243 -22.78 8.93 10.77
C GLY A 243 -21.53 9.68 10.29
N LYS A 244 -20.95 10.59 11.10
CA LYS A 244 -19.72 11.29 10.69
C LYS A 244 -18.54 10.34 10.53
N GLN A 245 -17.75 10.58 9.49
CA GLN A 245 -16.59 9.78 9.14
C GLN A 245 -15.29 10.46 9.60
N LEU A 246 -14.60 9.82 10.54
CA LEU A 246 -13.36 10.31 11.13
C LEU A 246 -12.16 9.69 10.41
N GLY A 247 -11.20 10.52 10.03
CA GLY A 247 -9.98 10.05 9.35
C GLY A 247 -9.12 9.19 10.26
N VAL A 248 -8.58 8.08 9.75
CA VAL A 248 -7.63 7.24 10.48
C VAL A 248 -6.20 7.57 10.03
N LYS A 249 -5.32 7.85 11.00
CA LYS A 249 -3.92 8.20 10.75
C LYS A 249 -2.97 7.38 11.60
N ALA A 250 -1.79 7.10 11.04
CA ALA A 250 -0.63 6.69 11.81
C ALA A 250 0.18 7.92 12.22
N ILE A 251 0.65 7.94 13.47
CA ILE A 251 1.31 9.08 14.10
C ILE A 251 2.67 8.61 14.62
N GLY A 252 3.73 9.20 14.07
CA GLY A 252 5.11 8.90 14.42
C GLY A 252 5.53 9.55 15.74
N PRO A 253 6.64 9.09 16.34
CA PRO A 253 7.17 9.67 17.59
C PRO A 253 7.51 11.16 17.49
N GLY A 254 7.87 11.64 16.29
CA GLY A 254 8.11 13.06 16.01
C GLY A 254 6.87 13.82 15.56
N GLY A 255 5.67 13.25 15.71
CA GLY A 255 4.40 13.87 15.32
C GLY A 255 4.06 13.77 13.83
N GLN A 256 4.85 13.04 13.04
CA GLN A 256 4.59 12.85 11.62
C GLN A 256 3.27 12.12 11.41
N LEU A 257 2.48 12.56 10.43
CA LEU A 257 1.20 11.94 10.10
C LEU A 257 1.31 11.13 8.81
N ARG A 258 0.61 9.99 8.81
CA ARG A 258 0.39 9.15 7.63
C ARG A 258 -1.08 8.77 7.56
N ASP A 259 -1.60 8.71 6.35
CA ASP A 259 -2.97 8.26 6.13
C ASP A 259 -3.02 6.73 6.18
N VAL A 260 -3.99 6.18 6.92
CA VAL A 260 -4.24 4.73 6.92
C VAL A 260 -5.29 4.42 5.86
N LYS A 261 -4.91 3.59 4.90
CA LYS A 261 -5.71 3.28 3.70
C LYS A 261 -5.74 1.76 3.46
N GLY A 262 -6.79 1.30 2.79
CA GLY A 262 -6.82 -0.03 2.19
C GLY A 262 -6.21 -0.01 0.79
N LEU A 263 -5.46 -1.04 0.43
CA LEU A 263 -4.83 -1.21 -0.88
C LEU A 263 -5.37 -2.46 -1.56
N LYS A 264 -5.96 -2.27 -2.73
CA LYS A 264 -6.54 -3.33 -3.55
C LYS A 264 -5.93 -3.31 -4.94
N PHE A 265 -5.35 -4.43 -5.36
CA PHE A 265 -4.65 -4.52 -6.63
C PHE A 265 -5.21 -5.56 -7.59
N ARG A 266 -6.08 -6.45 -7.12
CA ARG A 266 -6.74 -7.48 -7.92
C ARG A 266 -8.25 -7.27 -7.95
N GLU A 267 -8.87 -7.74 -9.02
CA GLU A 267 -10.32 -7.90 -9.10
C GLU A 267 -10.78 -9.07 -8.22
N GLY A 268 -12.01 -9.02 -7.70
CA GLY A 268 -12.52 -10.03 -6.76
C GLY A 268 -11.70 -10.08 -5.47
N THR A 269 -11.38 -11.28 -5.00
CA THR A 269 -10.59 -11.50 -3.78
C THR A 269 -9.13 -11.12 -4.00
N GLU A 270 -8.55 -10.34 -3.08
CA GLU A 270 -7.13 -9.99 -3.14
C GLU A 270 -6.27 -11.22 -2.77
N LEU A 271 -6.64 -11.89 -1.67
CA LEU A 271 -6.07 -13.15 -1.22
C LEU A 271 -6.97 -13.83 -0.17
N THR A 272 -6.70 -15.09 0.14
CA THR A 272 -7.30 -15.78 1.31
C THR A 272 -6.23 -15.94 2.39
N LEU A 273 -6.40 -15.28 3.53
CA LEU A 273 -5.45 -15.29 4.65
C LEU A 273 -5.97 -16.18 5.75
N HIS A 274 -5.28 -17.29 6.05
CA HIS A 274 -5.70 -18.22 7.11
C HIS A 274 -7.17 -18.66 6.97
N GLY A 275 -7.64 -18.86 5.73
CA GLY A 275 -9.03 -19.22 5.42
C GLY A 275 -10.02 -18.04 5.34
N VAL A 276 -9.57 -16.81 5.59
CA VAL A 276 -10.41 -15.59 5.56
C VAL A 276 -10.23 -14.87 4.21
N PRO A 277 -11.31 -14.62 3.44
CA PRO A 277 -11.23 -13.86 2.19
C PRO A 277 -10.96 -12.37 2.47
N VAL A 278 -9.85 -11.88 1.93
CA VAL A 278 -9.38 -10.51 2.08
C VAL A 278 -9.62 -9.74 0.80
N LEU A 279 -10.24 -8.57 0.91
CA LEU A 279 -10.51 -7.67 -0.21
C LEU A 279 -9.36 -6.67 -0.45
N ALA A 280 -8.69 -6.23 0.61
CA ALA A 280 -7.61 -5.25 0.56
C ALA A 280 -6.67 -5.32 1.77
N HIS A 281 -5.42 -4.89 1.57
CA HIS A 281 -4.42 -4.77 2.63
C HIS A 281 -4.50 -3.40 3.31
N ILE A 282 -4.37 -3.32 4.63
CA ILE A 282 -4.30 -2.02 5.32
C ILE A 282 -2.85 -1.58 5.45
N LYS A 283 -2.54 -0.35 5.03
CA LYS A 283 -1.21 0.26 5.11
C LYS A 283 -1.29 1.71 5.57
N ALA A 284 -0.21 2.21 6.16
CA ALA A 284 -0.02 3.64 6.42
C ALA A 284 0.88 4.25 5.33
N LEU A 285 0.40 5.35 4.74
CA LEU A 285 0.98 6.01 3.56
C LEU A 285 1.33 7.48 3.86
N PRO A 286 2.37 8.06 3.23
CA PRO A 286 2.60 9.50 3.28
C PRO A 286 1.34 10.26 2.87
N GLN A 287 1.05 11.39 3.53
CA GLN A 287 -0.07 12.22 3.12
C GLN A 287 0.16 12.81 1.73
N VAL A 288 -0.93 12.98 0.99
CA VAL A 288 -0.93 13.67 -0.30
C VAL A 288 -1.64 15.01 -0.21
N TYR A 289 -1.24 15.91 -1.12
CA TYR A 289 -1.67 17.30 -1.21
C TYR A 289 -2.99 17.43 -1.97
#